data_AF-A0A1I7TPX3-F1
#
_entry.id   AF-A0A1I7TPX3-F1
#
_cell.length_a   1.000
_cell.length_b   1.000
_cell.length_c   1.000
_cell.angle_alpha   90.00
_cell.angle_beta   90.00
_cell.angle_gamma   90.00
#
_symmetry.space_group_name_H-M   'P 1'
#
loop_
_entity.id
_entity.type
_entity.pdbx_description
1 polymer ?
#
loop_
_entity_poly.entity_id
_entity_poly.type
_entity_poly.pdbx_seq_one_letter_code
_entity_poly.pdbx_strand_id
1 'polypeptide(L)'
;MIACAQSVLLRHFYLQFVLLEGGYFACRNGRSDITHLPSGDYIDCVHPETYYNDPDGLQPISAEDAANSFANYRRNVTNPMIRDQIDQFEFLALAALALFDTGLEGQSDECIEVCRRMRVTIQKEILQYCMMTRSELDSSIRMGNIMSILPNLQRAAQRMHEDMTLSNVMNAYSVDQKFYELGKL
;
A
#
# COMPACT_ATOMS: atom_id res chain seq x y z
N MET A 1 -2.10 11.48 25.33
CA MET A 1 -2.28 12.20 24.04
C MET A 1 -1.33 11.72 22.95
N ILE A 2 -0.01 11.60 23.18
CA ILE A 2 0.97 11.12 22.16
C ILE A 2 0.65 9.70 21.62
N ALA A 3 0.17 8.79 22.47
CA ALA A 3 -0.19 7.43 22.06
C ALA A 3 -1.41 7.36 21.11
N CYS A 4 -2.35 8.30 21.21
CA CYS A 4 -3.55 8.32 20.36
C CYS A 4 -3.19 8.74 18.92
N ALA A 5 -2.36 9.78 18.79
CA ALA A 5 -1.85 10.26 17.50
C ALA A 5 -1.06 9.18 16.73
N GLN A 6 -0.22 8.41 17.43
CA GLN A 6 0.50 7.27 16.83
C GLN A 6 -0.46 6.17 16.36
N SER A 7 -1.53 5.90 17.12
CA SER A 7 -2.48 4.84 16.75
C SER A 7 -3.29 5.15 15.48
N VAL A 8 -3.74 6.40 15.28
CA VAL A 8 -4.52 6.80 14.10
C VAL A 8 -3.68 6.73 12.83
N LEU A 9 -2.47 7.30 12.85
CA LEU A 9 -1.55 7.25 11.71
C LEU A 9 -1.19 5.80 11.36
N LEU A 10 -0.85 4.97 12.35
CA LEU A 10 -0.45 3.59 12.12
C LEU A 10 -1.59 2.74 11.53
N ARG A 11 -2.82 2.90 12.03
CA ARG A 11 -4.00 2.18 11.49
C ARG A 11 -4.23 2.51 10.02
N HIS A 12 -4.20 3.78 9.67
CA HIS A 12 -4.36 4.20 8.27
C HIS A 12 -3.15 3.81 7.40
N PHE A 13 -1.95 3.82 7.97
CA PHE A 13 -0.72 3.52 7.24
C PHE A 13 -0.56 2.03 6.95
N TYR A 14 -1.02 1.13 7.83
CA TYR A 14 -0.68 -0.28 7.78
C TYR A 14 -0.99 -0.95 6.43
N LEU A 15 -2.23 -0.87 5.96
CA LEU A 15 -2.61 -1.48 4.67
C LEU A 15 -1.86 -0.81 3.50
N GLN A 16 -1.71 0.51 3.53
CA GLN A 16 -0.93 1.23 2.52
C GLN A 16 0.53 0.75 2.48
N PHE A 17 1.14 0.51 3.64
CA PHE A 17 2.50 0.00 3.72
C PHE A 17 2.62 -1.41 3.13
N VAL A 18 1.70 -2.32 3.46
CA VAL A 18 1.67 -3.68 2.91
C VAL A 18 1.60 -3.64 1.38
N LEU A 19 0.76 -2.77 0.81
CA LEU A 19 0.65 -2.61 -0.64
C LEU A 19 1.93 -2.01 -1.26
N LEU A 20 2.51 -0.97 -0.65
CA LEU A 20 3.76 -0.38 -1.13
C LEU A 20 4.93 -1.37 -1.06
N GLU A 21 5.04 -2.13 0.02
CA GLU A 21 6.10 -3.12 0.23
C GLU A 21 6.01 -4.22 -0.82
N GLY A 22 4.81 -4.76 -1.07
CA GLY A 22 4.59 -5.73 -2.14
C GLY A 22 4.98 -5.18 -3.52
N GLY A 23 4.63 -3.92 -3.81
CA GLY A 23 5.01 -3.25 -5.06
C GLY A 23 6.52 -3.06 -5.19
N TYR A 24 7.20 -2.70 -4.11
CA TYR A 24 8.66 -2.55 -4.07
C TYR A 24 9.37 -3.89 -4.26
N PHE A 25 8.92 -4.96 -3.60
CA PHE A 25 9.49 -6.30 -3.81
C PHE A 25 9.32 -6.77 -5.25
N ALA A 26 8.16 -6.53 -5.87
CA ALA A 26 7.92 -6.85 -7.27
C ALA A 26 8.88 -6.07 -8.19
N CYS A 27 9.08 -4.77 -7.92
CA CYS A 27 10.03 -3.93 -8.64
C CYS A 27 11.47 -4.42 -8.51
N ARG A 28 11.95 -4.69 -7.28
CA ARG A 28 13.32 -5.16 -7.01
C ARG A 28 13.63 -6.48 -7.72
N ASN A 29 12.66 -7.38 -7.80
CA ASN A 29 12.84 -8.69 -8.43
C ASN A 29 12.51 -8.68 -9.93
N GLY A 30 12.01 -7.57 -10.49
CA GLY A 30 11.55 -7.52 -11.88
C GLY A 30 10.41 -8.49 -12.19
N ARG A 31 9.64 -8.87 -11.16
CA ARG A 31 8.62 -9.92 -11.22
C ARG A 31 7.28 -9.37 -10.76
N SER A 32 6.29 -9.49 -11.62
CA SER A 32 4.89 -9.20 -11.27
C SER A 32 4.06 -10.48 -11.23
N ASP A 33 4.57 -11.62 -11.66
CA ASP A 33 3.88 -12.91 -11.66
C ASP A 33 3.63 -13.48 -10.27
N ILE A 34 4.27 -12.96 -9.22
CA ILE A 34 4.13 -13.46 -7.85
C ILE A 34 4.09 -12.35 -6.79
N THR A 35 3.47 -12.65 -5.64
CA THR A 35 3.56 -11.84 -4.41
C THR A 35 4.11 -12.71 -3.29
N HIS A 36 5.23 -12.30 -2.69
CA HIS A 36 5.81 -13.01 -1.55
C HIS A 36 5.01 -12.75 -0.27
N LEU A 37 4.76 -13.81 0.49
CA LEU A 37 4.14 -13.74 1.81
C LEU A 37 5.21 -13.73 2.91
N PRO A 38 4.92 -13.15 4.09
CA PRO A 38 5.83 -13.19 5.23
C PRO A 38 6.21 -14.61 5.68
N SER A 39 5.41 -15.62 5.35
CA SER A 39 5.73 -17.03 5.63
C SER A 39 6.90 -17.57 4.80
N GLY A 40 7.28 -16.88 3.72
CA GLY A 40 8.20 -17.38 2.70
C GLY A 40 7.48 -18.03 1.51
N ASP A 41 6.18 -18.26 1.60
CA ASP A 41 5.35 -18.70 0.47
C ASP A 41 5.13 -17.57 -0.54
N TYR A 42 4.43 -17.87 -1.63
CA TYR A 42 4.02 -16.88 -2.61
C TYR A 42 2.60 -17.12 -3.12
N ILE A 43 1.98 -16.04 -3.56
CA ILE A 43 0.73 -16.05 -4.33
C ILE A 43 1.09 -15.95 -5.80
N ASP A 44 0.67 -16.94 -6.59
CA ASP A 44 0.70 -16.85 -8.06
C ASP A 44 -0.28 -15.76 -8.50
N CYS A 45 0.24 -14.69 -9.08
CA CYS A 45 -0.55 -13.56 -9.53
C CYS A 45 -1.01 -13.67 -10.99
N VAL A 46 -0.62 -14.73 -11.70
CA VAL A 46 -1.18 -15.11 -13.01
C VAL A 46 -2.48 -15.89 -12.80
N HIS A 47 -2.49 -16.76 -11.78
CA HIS A 47 -3.64 -17.57 -11.38
C HIS A 47 -4.01 -17.35 -9.88
N PRO A 48 -4.36 -16.11 -9.48
CA PRO A 48 -4.61 -15.75 -8.08
C PRO A 48 -5.75 -16.54 -7.41
N GLU A 49 -6.70 -17.06 -8.18
CA GLU A 49 -7.78 -17.94 -7.71
C GLU A 49 -7.24 -19.24 -7.07
N THR A 50 -6.05 -19.69 -7.45
CA THR A 50 -5.43 -20.91 -6.90
C THR A 50 -5.05 -20.74 -5.43
N TYR A 51 -4.83 -19.51 -4.96
CA TYR A 51 -4.62 -19.22 -3.54
C TYR A 51 -5.91 -19.42 -2.73
N TYR A 52 -7.06 -19.16 -3.34
CA TYR A 52 -8.38 -19.28 -2.74
C TYR A 52 -9.02 -20.67 -2.96
N ASN A 53 -8.17 -21.70 -3.10
CA ASN A 53 -8.60 -23.07 -3.38
C ASN A 53 -9.58 -23.58 -2.32
N ASP A 54 -10.81 -23.83 -2.73
CA ASP A 54 -11.91 -24.33 -1.90
C ASP A 54 -12.56 -25.56 -2.56
N PRO A 55 -11.90 -26.73 -2.49
CA PRO A 55 -12.38 -27.93 -3.18
C PRO A 55 -13.71 -28.45 -2.62
N ASP A 56 -14.03 -28.09 -1.38
CA ASP A 56 -15.24 -28.54 -0.67
C ASP A 56 -16.40 -27.53 -0.81
N GLY A 57 -16.18 -26.36 -1.43
CA GLY A 57 -17.21 -25.35 -1.66
C GLY A 57 -17.77 -24.75 -0.36
N LEU A 58 -16.96 -24.69 0.69
CA LEU A 58 -17.37 -24.21 2.00
C LEU A 58 -17.40 -22.68 2.08
N GLN A 59 -16.72 -22.00 1.17
CA GLN A 59 -16.61 -20.56 1.15
C GLN A 59 -17.83 -19.93 0.48
N PRO A 60 -18.38 -18.84 1.05
CA PRO A 60 -19.59 -18.19 0.54
C PRO A 60 -19.32 -17.32 -0.70
N ILE A 61 -18.06 -17.09 -1.06
CA ILE A 61 -17.64 -16.35 -2.26
C ILE A 61 -16.74 -17.24 -3.12
N SER A 62 -16.78 -17.05 -4.44
CA SER A 62 -15.95 -17.84 -5.35
C SER A 62 -14.47 -17.44 -5.25
N ALA A 63 -13.58 -18.37 -5.61
CA ALA A 63 -12.14 -18.10 -5.68
C ALA A 63 -11.80 -16.98 -6.69
N GLU A 64 -12.56 -16.89 -7.79
CA GLU A 64 -12.41 -15.83 -8.80
C GLU A 64 -12.81 -14.45 -8.24
N ASP A 65 -13.92 -14.39 -7.51
CA ASP A 65 -14.37 -13.15 -6.86
C ASP A 65 -13.38 -12.69 -5.78
N ALA A 66 -12.86 -13.63 -4.98
CA ALA A 66 -11.82 -13.33 -3.99
C ALA A 66 -10.51 -12.86 -4.64
N ALA A 67 -10.14 -13.44 -5.79
CA ALA A 67 -8.95 -13.07 -6.53
C ALA A 67 -9.00 -11.67 -7.16
N ASN A 68 -10.19 -11.15 -7.48
CA ASN A 68 -10.36 -9.82 -8.07
C ASN A 68 -9.81 -8.68 -7.17
N SER A 69 -9.79 -8.88 -5.85
CA SER A 69 -9.17 -7.94 -4.91
C SER A 69 -7.67 -7.75 -5.18
N PHE A 70 -6.94 -8.82 -5.54
CA PHE A 70 -5.51 -8.74 -5.88
C PHE A 70 -5.26 -7.93 -7.16
N ALA A 71 -6.14 -8.06 -8.16
CA ALA A 71 -5.98 -7.36 -9.44
C ALA A 71 -6.00 -5.83 -9.27
N ASN A 72 -6.86 -5.33 -8.37
CA ASN A 72 -7.01 -3.89 -8.10
C ASN A 72 -5.73 -3.28 -7.52
N TYR A 73 -5.17 -3.90 -6.47
CA TYR A 73 -3.92 -3.43 -5.88
C TYR A 73 -2.79 -3.43 -6.93
N ARG A 74 -2.64 -4.51 -7.70
CA ARG A 74 -1.57 -4.64 -8.69
C ARG A 74 -1.61 -3.55 -9.75
N ARG A 75 -2.81 -3.30 -10.29
CA ARG A 75 -3.01 -2.26 -11.32
C ARG A 75 -2.68 -0.86 -10.80
N ASN A 76 -3.01 -0.57 -9.55
CA ASN A 76 -2.94 0.78 -9.00
C ASN A 76 -1.60 1.08 -8.31
N VAL A 77 -0.87 0.07 -7.81
CA VAL A 77 0.36 0.26 -7.04
C VAL A 77 1.54 -0.48 -7.67
N THR A 78 1.47 -1.81 -7.78
CA THR A 78 2.58 -2.64 -8.27
C THR A 78 3.03 -2.26 -9.67
N ASN A 79 2.10 -2.16 -10.62
CA ASN A 79 2.42 -1.88 -12.02
C ASN A 79 3.03 -0.49 -12.21
N PRO A 80 2.49 0.61 -11.61
CA PRO A 80 3.15 1.89 -11.60
C PRO A 80 4.56 1.86 -11.00
N MET A 81 4.76 1.18 -9.87
CA MET A 81 6.08 1.10 -9.24
C MET A 81 7.11 0.38 -10.11
N ILE A 82 6.72 -0.72 -10.77
CA ILE A 82 7.58 -1.44 -11.72
C ILE A 82 7.85 -0.57 -12.96
N ARG A 83 6.81 0.02 -13.56
CA ARG A 83 6.94 0.87 -14.75
C ARG A 83 7.91 2.02 -14.48
N ASP A 84 7.77 2.65 -13.33
CA ASP A 84 8.57 3.81 -12.96
C ASP A 84 9.92 3.40 -12.34
N GLN A 85 10.20 2.10 -12.17
CA GLN A 85 11.43 1.58 -11.58
C GLN A 85 11.74 2.25 -10.25
N ILE A 86 10.76 2.21 -9.34
CA ILE A 86 10.88 2.83 -8.01
C ILE A 86 12.03 2.19 -7.24
N ASP A 87 13.00 3.02 -6.85
CA ASP A 87 14.15 2.58 -6.07
C ASP A 87 13.86 2.56 -4.55
N GLN A 88 14.86 2.20 -3.77
CA GLN A 88 14.72 2.11 -2.31
C GLN A 88 14.43 3.46 -1.64
N PHE A 89 15.06 4.55 -2.06
CA PHE A 89 14.87 5.86 -1.45
C PHE A 89 13.50 6.43 -1.82
N GLU A 90 13.08 6.23 -3.06
CA GLU A 90 11.76 6.64 -3.55
C GLU A 90 10.64 5.84 -2.87
N PHE A 91 10.83 4.53 -2.66
CA PHE A 91 9.92 3.70 -1.86
C PHE A 91 9.79 4.20 -0.41
N LEU A 92 10.93 4.48 0.25
CA LEU A 92 10.91 4.98 1.63
C LEU A 92 10.21 6.34 1.73
N ALA A 93 10.40 7.22 0.75
CA ALA A 93 9.70 8.50 0.70
C ALA A 93 8.18 8.33 0.49
N LEU A 94 7.76 7.41 -0.38
CA LEU A 94 6.34 7.05 -0.54
C LEU A 94 5.73 6.52 0.76
N ALA A 95 6.44 5.61 1.45
CA ALA A 95 6.00 5.08 2.73
C ALA A 95 5.91 6.18 3.80
N ALA A 96 6.90 7.07 3.87
CA ALA A 96 6.89 8.19 4.81
C ALA A 96 5.74 9.17 4.50
N LEU A 97 5.48 9.48 3.23
CA LEU A 97 4.35 10.32 2.83
C LEU A 97 2.98 9.67 3.11
N ALA A 98 2.88 8.34 3.02
CA ALA A 98 1.68 7.61 3.41
C ALA A 98 1.49 7.55 4.95
N LEU A 99 2.58 7.51 5.72
CA LEU A 99 2.56 7.52 7.18
C LEU A 99 2.17 8.90 7.73
N PHE A 100 2.78 9.97 7.22
CA PHE A 100 2.50 11.34 7.65
C PHE A 100 1.32 11.93 6.88
N ASP A 101 0.17 11.23 6.88
CA ASP A 101 -1.06 11.72 6.27
C ASP A 101 -1.73 12.80 7.14
N THR A 102 -2.61 13.58 6.52
CA THR A 102 -3.33 14.67 7.16
C THR A 102 -4.82 14.60 6.82
N GLY A 103 -5.66 15.02 7.77
CA GLY A 103 -7.11 15.04 7.56
C GLY A 103 -7.79 13.72 7.92
N LEU A 104 -7.15 12.90 8.76
CA LEU A 104 -7.72 11.67 9.25
C LEU A 104 -8.71 11.93 10.39
N GLU A 105 -9.77 11.14 10.48
CA GLU A 105 -10.70 11.22 11.60
C GLU A 105 -9.98 10.90 12.92
N GLY A 106 -10.24 11.71 13.96
CA GLY A 106 -9.58 11.56 15.26
C GLY A 106 -8.12 12.04 15.32
N GLN A 107 -7.58 12.63 14.24
CA GLN A 107 -6.26 13.25 14.24
C GLN A 107 -6.28 14.59 14.99
N SER A 108 -5.35 14.80 15.94
CA SER A 108 -5.25 16.08 16.67
C SER A 108 -4.57 17.17 15.83
N ASP A 109 -4.83 18.44 16.14
CA ASP A 109 -4.22 19.59 15.45
C ASP A 109 -2.69 19.57 15.54
N GLU A 110 -2.13 19.16 16.68
CA GLU A 110 -0.68 19.02 16.85
C GLU A 110 -0.12 17.92 15.95
N CYS A 111 -0.84 16.80 15.79
CA CYS A 111 -0.46 15.72 14.90
C CYS A 111 -0.50 16.17 13.44
N ILE A 112 -1.57 16.89 13.04
CA ILE A 112 -1.69 17.47 11.70
C ILE A 112 -0.50 18.39 11.40
N GLU A 113 -0.14 19.25 12.33
CA GLU A 113 0.99 20.18 12.15
C GLU A 113 2.32 19.43 12.00
N VAL A 114 2.56 18.40 12.82
CA VAL A 114 3.74 17.54 12.67
C VAL A 114 3.75 16.86 11.30
N CYS A 115 2.63 16.27 10.87
CA CYS A 115 2.51 15.62 9.56
C CYS A 115 2.80 16.61 8.42
N ARG A 116 2.23 17.82 8.45
CA ARG A 116 2.48 18.85 7.42
C ARG A 116 3.98 19.18 7.31
N ARG A 117 4.65 19.41 8.44
CA ARG A 117 6.10 19.69 8.44
C ARG A 117 6.89 18.52 7.87
N MET A 118 6.57 17.29 8.29
CA MET A 118 7.26 16.10 7.81
C MET A 118 7.08 15.89 6.32
N ARG A 119 5.86 16.05 5.78
CA ARG A 119 5.59 15.96 4.35
C ARG A 119 6.43 16.94 3.53
N VAL A 120 6.52 18.20 3.98
CA VAL A 120 7.35 19.22 3.33
C VAL A 120 8.83 18.83 3.34
N THR A 121 9.33 18.29 4.46
CA THR A 121 10.71 17.81 4.54
C THR A 121 10.96 16.66 3.56
N ILE A 122 10.11 15.64 3.55
CA ILE A 122 10.24 14.47 2.67
C ILE A 122 10.17 14.89 1.20
N GLN A 123 9.27 15.82 0.85
CA GLN A 123 9.15 16.37 -0.50
C GLN A 123 10.40 17.13 -0.94
N LYS A 124 11.08 17.83 -0.03
CA LYS A 124 12.37 18.48 -0.34
C LYS A 124 13.48 17.45 -0.53
N GLU A 125 13.52 16.43 0.32
CA GLU A 125 14.54 15.37 0.24
C GLU A 125 14.42 14.55 -1.04
N ILE A 126 13.20 14.16 -1.45
CA ILE A 126 12.99 13.44 -2.72
C ILE A 126 13.39 14.31 -3.93
N LEU A 127 13.07 15.61 -3.91
CA LEU A 127 13.46 16.52 -4.98
C LEU A 127 14.99 16.62 -5.07
N GLN A 128 15.65 16.84 -3.94
CA GLN A 128 17.11 16.90 -3.86
C GLN A 128 17.75 15.59 -4.33
N TYR A 129 17.21 14.44 -3.91
CA TYR A 129 17.66 13.13 -4.38
C TYR A 129 17.55 13.00 -5.91
N CYS A 130 16.42 13.40 -6.50
CA CYS A 130 16.24 13.38 -7.95
C CYS A 130 17.28 14.26 -8.67
N MET A 131 17.56 15.44 -8.12
CA MET A 131 18.53 16.40 -8.66
C MET A 131 19.98 15.93 -8.62
N MET A 132 20.30 14.90 -7.82
CA MET A 132 21.66 14.34 -7.79
C MET A 132 22.05 13.66 -9.11
N THR A 133 21.07 13.23 -9.91
CA THR A 133 21.30 12.43 -11.12
C THR A 133 20.58 12.94 -12.36
N ARG A 134 19.75 13.99 -12.24
CA ARG A 134 18.88 14.48 -13.32
C ARG A 134 18.91 16.01 -13.41
N SER A 135 18.46 16.54 -14.56
CA SER A 135 18.23 17.99 -14.71
C SER A 135 17.13 18.47 -13.77
N GLU A 136 17.02 19.77 -13.53
CA GLU A 136 15.96 20.35 -12.67
C GLU A 136 14.55 20.00 -13.16
N LEU A 137 14.32 20.13 -14.47
CA LEU A 137 13.03 19.80 -15.08
C LEU A 137 12.73 18.30 -14.95
N ASP A 138 13.69 17.44 -15.28
CA ASP A 138 13.52 15.99 -15.19
C ASP A 138 13.34 15.53 -13.73
N SER A 139 13.97 16.21 -12.78
CA SER A 139 13.82 15.95 -11.34
C SER A 139 12.41 16.26 -10.86
N SER A 140 11.87 17.40 -11.30
CA SER A 140 10.50 17.81 -10.97
C SER A 140 9.47 16.86 -11.60
N ILE A 141 9.70 16.43 -12.85
CA ILE A 141 8.87 15.42 -13.52
C ILE A 141 8.95 14.09 -12.78
N ARG A 142 10.15 13.63 -12.40
CA ARG A 142 10.34 12.38 -11.65
C ARG A 142 9.60 12.42 -10.32
N MET A 143 9.74 13.50 -9.55
CA MET A 143 9.03 13.69 -8.31
C MET A 143 7.51 13.64 -8.52
N GLY A 144 7.00 14.31 -9.56
CA GLY A 144 5.57 14.25 -9.93
C GLY A 144 5.09 12.82 -10.21
N ASN A 145 5.87 12.05 -10.97
CA ASN A 145 5.55 10.66 -11.27
C ASN A 145 5.52 9.79 -10.01
N ILE A 146 6.50 9.92 -9.13
CA ILE A 146 6.53 9.21 -7.83
C ILE A 146 5.29 9.58 -7.02
N MET A 147 5.02 10.88 -6.84
CA MET A 147 3.89 11.36 -6.04
C MET A 147 2.53 10.93 -6.59
N SER A 148 2.41 10.71 -7.91
CA SER A 148 1.18 10.23 -8.55
C SER A 148 0.75 8.83 -8.09
N ILE A 149 1.64 8.07 -7.43
CA ILE A 149 1.32 6.76 -6.86
C ILE A 149 0.45 6.89 -5.60
N LEU A 150 0.60 7.97 -4.81
CA LEU A 150 -0.09 8.12 -3.51
C LEU A 150 -1.62 8.09 -3.62
N PRO A 151 -2.29 8.79 -4.56
CA PRO A 151 -3.74 8.69 -4.69
C PRO A 151 -4.22 7.30 -5.14
N ASN A 152 -3.42 6.58 -5.94
CA ASN A 152 -3.72 5.21 -6.34
C ASN A 152 -3.60 4.26 -5.14
N LEU A 153 -2.59 4.49 -4.31
CA LEU A 153 -2.36 3.74 -3.08
C LEU A 153 -3.52 3.89 -2.09
N GLN A 154 -3.97 5.12 -1.84
CA GLN A 154 -5.12 5.38 -0.96
C GLN A 154 -6.37 4.63 -1.46
N ARG A 155 -6.66 4.69 -2.76
CA ARG A 155 -7.78 3.95 -3.36
C ARG A 155 -7.64 2.43 -3.23
N ALA A 156 -6.44 1.90 -3.45
CA ALA A 156 -6.19 0.46 -3.35
C ALA A 156 -6.32 -0.03 -1.89
N ALA A 157 -5.80 0.73 -0.93
CA ALA A 157 -5.90 0.40 0.50
C ALA A 157 -7.35 0.46 1.00
N GLN A 158 -8.10 1.49 0.60
CA GLN A 158 -9.52 1.60 0.91
C GLN A 158 -10.30 0.40 0.37
N ARG A 159 -10.05 0.02 -0.89
CA ARG A 159 -10.71 -1.14 -1.50
C ARG A 159 -10.36 -2.44 -0.79
N MET A 160 -9.09 -2.63 -0.44
CA MET A 160 -8.65 -3.80 0.32
C MET A 160 -9.31 -3.87 1.69
N HIS A 161 -9.47 -2.73 2.38
CA HIS A 161 -10.19 -2.66 3.64
C HIS A 161 -11.67 -3.04 3.51
N GLU A 162 -12.35 -2.55 2.48
CA GLU A 162 -13.74 -2.92 2.15
C GLU A 162 -13.87 -4.42 1.90
N ASP A 163 -12.98 -4.98 1.08
CA ASP A 163 -12.98 -6.41 0.73
C ASP A 163 -12.72 -7.29 1.97
N MET A 164 -11.75 -6.91 2.82
CA MET A 164 -11.48 -7.59 4.10
C MET A 164 -12.68 -7.54 5.05
N THR A 165 -13.35 -6.39 5.12
CA THR A 165 -14.53 -6.21 5.98
C THR A 165 -15.70 -7.06 5.49
N LEU A 166 -15.95 -7.09 4.18
CA LEU A 166 -16.96 -7.94 3.58
C LEU A 166 -16.66 -9.43 3.82
N SER A 167 -15.41 -9.85 3.61
CA SER A 167 -14.97 -11.23 3.86
C SER A 167 -15.24 -11.64 5.32
N ASN A 168 -14.88 -10.79 6.28
CA ASN A 168 -15.13 -11.03 7.70
C ASN A 168 -16.63 -11.11 8.04
N VAL A 169 -17.46 -10.20 7.49
CA VAL A 169 -18.92 -10.22 7.71
C VAL A 169 -19.56 -11.48 7.14
N MET A 170 -19.09 -11.93 5.98
CA MET A 170 -19.58 -13.13 5.31
C MET A 170 -19.02 -14.43 5.91
N ASN A 171 -18.06 -14.35 6.84
CA ASN A 171 -17.26 -15.47 7.32
C ASN A 171 -16.57 -16.23 6.15
N ALA A 172 -16.21 -15.47 5.10
CA ALA A 172 -15.49 -15.94 3.93
C ALA A 172 -13.99 -15.77 4.17
N TYR A 173 -13.19 -16.75 3.72
CA TYR A 173 -11.73 -16.74 3.67
C TYR A 173 -11.12 -16.01 4.87
N SER A 174 -11.17 -16.66 6.04
CA SER A 174 -10.80 -16.07 7.33
C SER A 174 -9.45 -15.35 7.23
N VAL A 175 -9.49 -14.03 7.26
CA VAL A 175 -8.31 -13.19 7.39
C VAL A 175 -7.80 -13.34 8.82
N ASP A 176 -6.48 -13.40 9.02
CA ASP A 176 -5.92 -13.42 10.37
C ASP A 176 -6.48 -12.24 11.19
N GLN A 177 -6.98 -12.54 12.38
CA GLN A 177 -7.68 -11.57 13.21
C GLN A 177 -6.81 -10.36 13.56
N LYS A 178 -5.49 -10.54 13.75
CA LYS A 178 -4.57 -9.42 14.02
C LYS A 178 -4.37 -8.56 12.78
N PHE A 179 -4.25 -9.18 11.61
CA PHE A 179 -4.18 -8.46 10.33
C PHE A 179 -5.46 -7.64 10.09
N TYR A 180 -6.63 -8.24 10.35
CA TYR A 180 -7.91 -7.55 10.27
C TYR A 180 -8.01 -6.38 11.25
N GLU A 181 -7.61 -6.57 12.51
CA GLU A 181 -7.63 -5.53 13.53
C GLU A 181 -6.67 -4.38 13.25
N LEU A 182 -5.48 -4.66 12.70
CA LEU A 182 -4.50 -3.65 12.31
C LEU A 182 -4.93 -2.85 11.07
N GLY A 183 -5.71 -3.47 10.18
CA GLY A 183 -6.27 -2.84 8.99
C GLY A 183 -7.59 -2.11 9.21
N LYS A 184 -8.14 -2.05 10.44
CA LYS A 184 -9.35 -1.27 10.74
C LYS A 184 -9.03 0.22 10.74
N LEU A 185 -9.70 0.96 9.85
CA LEU A 185 -9.78 2.41 9.88
C LEU A 185 -10.60 2.87 11.09
#